data_AF-A0A519MP63-F1
#
_entry.id   AF-A0A519MP63-F1
#
_cell.length_a   1.000
_cell.length_b   1.000
_cell.length_c   1.000
_cell.angle_alpha   90.00
_cell.angle_beta   90.00
_cell.angle_gamma   90.00
#
_symmetry.space_group_name_H-M   'P 1'
#
loop_
_entity.id
_entity.type
_entity.pdbx_description
1 polymer ?
#
loop_
_entity_poly.entity_id
_entity_poly.type
_entity_poly.pdbx_seq_one_letter_code
_entity_poly.pdbx_strand_id
1 'polypeptide(L)'
;LALLVGGFGLASIYFLGNWGIFNDEIFSIGNKESWLQFTFYMYDFSMIGVGVAWASILSVPYAMLSGALPASKMGYYMGVFNFFVVIPQLVAASILGFLVSYFFSNQPIYALLIGGVSMALAGLLSLTVNDRAKLDFKA
;
A
#
# COMPACT_ATOMS: atom_id res chain seq x y z
N LEU A 1 -2.36 9.62 8.22
CA LEU A 1 -1.05 10.20 7.81
C LEU A 1 -0.20 9.24 6.98
N ALA A 2 0.07 8.01 7.44
CA ALA A 2 0.85 7.02 6.67
C ALA A 2 0.28 6.78 5.25
N LEU A 3 -1.04 6.62 5.13
CA LEU A 3 -1.76 6.52 3.85
C LEU A 3 -1.53 7.69 2.88
N LEU A 4 -1.39 8.93 3.39
CA LEU A 4 -1.09 10.09 2.54
C LEU A 4 0.30 9.99 1.95
N VAL A 5 1.29 9.66 2.78
CA VAL A 5 2.69 9.53 2.35
C VAL A 5 2.83 8.41 1.32
N GLY A 6 2.11 7.30 1.48
CA GLY A 6 2.06 6.24 0.48
C GLY A 6 1.33 6.63 -0.82
N GLY A 7 0.19 7.32 -0.72
CA GLY A 7 -0.55 7.78 -1.89
C GLY A 7 0.24 8.79 -2.74
N PHE A 8 0.92 9.74 -2.08
CA PHE A 8 1.84 10.65 -2.76
C PHE A 8 3.05 9.93 -3.37
N GLY A 9 3.58 8.91 -2.71
CA GLY A 9 4.67 8.08 -3.24
C GLY A 9 4.29 7.26 -4.47
N LEU A 10 3.07 6.74 -4.56
CA LEU A 10 2.56 6.09 -5.77
C LEU A 10 2.30 7.08 -6.89
N ALA A 11 1.70 8.23 -6.58
CA ALA A 11 1.40 9.26 -7.58
C ALA A 11 2.68 9.92 -8.12
N SER A 12 3.73 10.08 -7.30
CA SER A 12 4.99 10.67 -7.73
C SER A 12 5.75 9.81 -8.73
N ILE A 13 5.58 8.48 -8.74
CA ILE A 13 6.21 7.61 -9.77
C ILE A 13 5.80 8.04 -11.18
N TYR A 14 4.53 8.37 -11.40
CA TYR A 14 4.04 8.79 -12.72
C TYR A 14 4.70 10.09 -13.18
N PHE A 15 4.79 11.08 -12.29
CA PHE A 15 5.39 12.37 -12.61
C PHE A 15 6.91 12.28 -12.72
N LEU A 16 7.59 11.55 -11.83
CA LEU A 16 9.05 11.45 -11.81
C LEU A 16 9.58 10.57 -12.96
N GLY A 17 8.86 9.51 -13.35
CA GLY A 17 9.26 8.66 -14.47
C GLY A 17 9.28 9.37 -15.83
N ASN A 18 8.48 10.44 -16.00
CA ASN A 18 8.45 11.23 -17.24
C ASN A 18 9.55 12.31 -17.29
N TRP A 19 10.11 12.70 -16.14
CA TRP A 19 11.19 13.67 -16.07
C TRP A 19 12.53 12.90 -16.08
N GLY A 20 13.22 12.90 -17.22
CA GLY A 20 14.47 12.18 -17.45
C GLY A 20 15.56 12.33 -16.38
N ILE A 21 15.47 13.34 -15.51
CA ILE A 21 16.32 13.61 -14.35
C ILE A 21 16.21 12.54 -13.25
N PHE A 22 15.09 11.80 -13.16
CA PHE A 22 14.86 10.77 -12.12
C PHE A 22 14.98 9.32 -12.64
N ASN A 23 15.31 9.16 -13.92
CA ASN A 23 15.55 7.85 -14.55
C ASN A 23 16.99 7.38 -14.40
N ASP A 24 17.83 8.12 -13.69
CA ASP A 24 19.20 7.71 -13.41
C ASP A 24 19.22 6.52 -12.44
N GLU A 25 20.03 5.52 -12.80
CA GLU A 25 20.27 4.33 -11.97
C GLU A 25 21.11 4.74 -10.75
N ILE A 26 20.56 4.62 -9.55
CA ILE A 26 21.28 4.91 -8.30
C ILE A 26 22.19 3.75 -7.96
N PHE A 27 21.67 2.53 -8.11
CA PHE A 27 22.37 1.32 -7.74
C PHE A 27 21.80 0.14 -8.50
N SER A 28 22.66 -0.64 -9.14
CA SER A 28 22.27 -1.89 -9.79
C SER A 28 23.08 -3.04 -9.22
N ILE A 29 22.40 -4.05 -8.70
CA ILE A 29 22.99 -5.32 -8.30
C ILE A 29 22.74 -6.33 -9.41
N GLY A 30 23.80 -6.95 -9.92
CA GLY A 30 23.73 -8.01 -10.93
C GLY A 30 24.08 -7.56 -12.34
N ASN A 31 24.32 -8.54 -13.22
CA ASN A 31 24.58 -8.31 -14.63
C ASN A 31 23.27 -8.10 -15.41
N LYS A 32 23.28 -7.26 -16.44
CA LYS A 32 22.10 -6.95 -17.29
C LYS A 32 21.50 -8.16 -18.00
N GLU A 33 22.24 -9.25 -18.12
CA GLU A 33 21.77 -10.51 -18.73
C GLU A 33 21.31 -11.56 -17.71
N SER A 34 21.42 -11.27 -16.40
CA SER A 34 21.02 -12.17 -15.34
C SER A 34 19.61 -11.86 -14.84
N TRP A 35 18.81 -12.89 -14.60
CA TRP A 35 17.47 -12.80 -13.98
C TRP A 35 17.47 -12.22 -12.56
N LEU A 36 18.66 -12.04 -11.96
CA LEU A 36 18.89 -11.44 -10.65
C LEU A 36 19.38 -9.99 -10.75
N GLN A 37 19.02 -9.28 -11.81
CA GLN A 37 19.27 -7.85 -11.91
C GLN A 37 18.25 -7.07 -11.08
N PHE A 38 18.74 -6.38 -10.05
CA PHE A 38 17.96 -5.42 -9.26
C PHE A 38 18.54 -4.03 -9.47
N THR A 39 17.85 -3.23 -10.28
CA THR A 39 18.23 -1.85 -10.55
C THR A 39 17.27 -0.92 -9.81
N PHE A 40 17.84 -0.07 -8.95
CA PHE A 40 17.12 0.94 -8.19
C PHE A 40 17.26 2.29 -8.89
N TYR A 41 16.13 2.86 -9.25
CA TYR A 41 16.02 4.18 -9.84
C TYR A 41 15.68 5.23 -8.79
N MET A 42 15.95 6.50 -9.08
CA MET A 42 15.68 7.58 -8.11
C MET A 42 14.20 7.73 -7.75
N TYR A 43 13.29 7.39 -8.67
CA TYR A 43 11.85 7.39 -8.39
C TYR A 43 11.42 6.29 -7.40
N ASP A 44 12.20 5.21 -7.23
CA ASP A 44 11.87 4.09 -6.31
C ASP A 44 11.91 4.50 -4.84
N PHE A 45 12.61 5.58 -4.48
CA PHE A 45 12.56 6.15 -3.13
C PHE A 45 11.14 6.56 -2.72
N SER A 46 10.28 6.86 -3.68
CA SER A 46 8.86 7.13 -3.43
C SER A 46 8.12 5.90 -2.86
N MET A 47 8.63 4.68 -3.08
CA MET A 47 8.07 3.44 -2.54
C MET A 47 8.33 3.23 -1.04
N ILE A 48 9.26 3.96 -0.43
CA ILE A 48 9.45 3.94 1.02
C ILE A 48 8.17 4.44 1.71
N GLY A 49 7.56 5.52 1.18
CA GLY A 49 6.29 6.04 1.67
C GLY A 49 5.15 5.03 1.56
N VAL A 50 5.13 4.26 0.46
CA VAL A 50 4.15 3.19 0.24
C VAL A 50 4.34 2.05 1.23
N GLY A 51 5.59 1.64 1.49
CA GLY A 51 5.92 0.62 2.46
C GLY A 51 5.44 0.98 3.88
N VAL A 52 5.67 2.22 4.30
CA VAL A 52 5.18 2.74 5.59
C VAL A 52 3.65 2.70 5.64
N ALA A 53 2.99 3.13 4.57
CA ALA A 53 1.54 3.13 4.49
C ALA A 53 0.94 1.73 4.53
N TRP A 54 1.52 0.79 3.79
CA TRP A 54 1.09 -0.60 3.73
C TRP A 54 1.23 -1.30 5.10
N ALA A 55 2.38 -1.13 5.76
CA ALA A 55 2.60 -1.65 7.10
C ALA A 55 1.60 -1.08 8.12
N SER A 56 1.25 0.21 8.00
CA SER A 56 0.26 0.85 8.87
C SER A 56 -1.15 0.27 8.68
N ILE A 57 -1.58 0.01 7.45
CA ILE A 57 -2.93 -0.52 7.14
C ILE A 57 -3.11 -1.92 7.72
N LEU A 58 -2.04 -2.72 7.76
CA LEU A 58 -2.07 -4.07 8.33
C LEU A 58 -1.95 -4.06 9.86
N SER A 59 -1.05 -3.25 10.41
CA SER A 59 -0.74 -3.28 11.85
C SER A 59 -1.85 -2.70 12.73
N VAL A 60 -2.52 -1.62 12.31
CA VAL A 60 -3.56 -0.92 13.09
C VAL A 60 -4.77 -1.82 13.41
N PRO A 61 -5.44 -2.48 12.44
CA PRO A 61 -6.55 -3.38 12.75
C PRO A 61 -6.11 -4.64 13.49
N TYR A 62 -4.91 -5.15 13.21
CA TYR A 62 -4.36 -6.31 13.92
C TYR A 62 -4.13 -6.00 15.40
N ALA A 63 -3.63 -4.79 15.72
CA ALA A 63 -3.44 -4.33 17.09
C ALA A 63 -4.77 -4.06 17.82
N MET A 64 -5.77 -3.48 17.14
CA MET A 64 -7.10 -3.29 17.72
C MET A 64 -7.78 -4.64 18.03
N LEU A 65 -7.64 -5.62 17.13
CA LEU A 65 -8.24 -6.95 17.29
C LEU A 65 -7.55 -7.76 18.39
N SER A 66 -6.22 -7.73 18.47
CA SER A 66 -5.47 -8.46 19.50
C SER A 66 -5.75 -7.93 20.92
N GLY A 67 -6.01 -6.62 21.06
CA GLY A 67 -6.38 -6.00 22.34
C GLY A 67 -7.81 -6.30 22.81
N ALA A 68 -8.73 -6.63 21.88
CA ALA A 68 -10.14 -6.86 22.19
C ALA A 68 -10.51 -8.33 22.44
N LEU A 69 -9.59 -9.28 22.19
CA LEU A 69 -9.88 -10.71 22.19
C LEU A 69 -9.32 -11.46 23.41
N PRO A 70 -10.09 -12.41 23.99
CA PRO A 70 -9.58 -13.31 25.03
C PRO A 70 -8.46 -14.20 24.50
N ALA A 71 -7.36 -14.33 25.26
CA ALA A 71 -6.15 -15.07 24.87
C ALA A 71 -6.41 -16.54 24.45
N SER A 72 -7.46 -17.17 24.99
CA SER A 72 -7.81 -18.57 24.68
C SER A 72 -8.31 -18.81 23.26
N LYS A 73 -8.74 -17.76 22.53
CA LYS A 73 -9.27 -17.87 21.16
C LYS A 73 -8.53 -16.96 20.16
N MET A 74 -7.43 -16.35 20.58
CA MET A 74 -6.67 -15.39 19.76
C MET A 74 -6.29 -16.01 18.40
N GLY A 75 -5.73 -17.22 18.37
CA GLY A 75 -5.33 -17.87 17.11
C GLY A 75 -6.47 -18.05 16.08
N TYR A 76 -7.68 -18.39 16.54
CA TYR A 76 -8.83 -18.58 15.65
C TYR A 76 -9.29 -17.25 15.02
N TYR A 77 -9.49 -16.22 15.84
CA TYR A 77 -9.96 -14.92 15.36
C TYR A 77 -8.90 -14.15 14.56
N MET A 78 -7.61 -14.27 14.91
CA MET A 78 -6.53 -13.69 14.11
C MET A 78 -6.41 -14.39 12.73
N GLY A 79 -6.65 -15.71 12.66
CA GLY A 79 -6.70 -16.45 11.40
C GLY A 79 -7.85 -16.00 10.49
N VAL A 80 -9.06 -15.86 11.06
CA VAL A 80 -10.24 -15.36 10.33
C VAL A 80 -10.02 -13.95 9.80
N PHE A 81 -9.40 -13.06 10.59
CA PHE A 81 -9.05 -11.71 10.13
C PHE A 81 -8.11 -11.73 8.91
N ASN A 82 -7.07 -12.58 8.92
CA ASN A 82 -6.17 -12.70 7.77
C ASN A 82 -6.89 -13.18 6.50
N PHE A 83 -7.88 -14.07 6.61
CA PHE A 83 -8.70 -14.45 5.45
C PHE A 83 -9.45 -13.26 4.86
N PHE A 84 -9.98 -12.35 5.68
CA PHE A 84 -10.66 -11.15 5.20
C PHE A 84 -9.74 -10.12 4.53
N VAL A 85 -8.45 -10.10 4.85
CA VAL A 85 -7.48 -9.24 4.18
C VAL A 85 -6.99 -9.87 2.87
N VAL A 86 -6.69 -11.17 2.91
CA VAL A 86 -6.05 -11.86 1.77
C VAL A 86 -7.04 -12.17 0.66
N ILE A 87 -8.28 -12.60 0.97
CA ILE A 87 -9.25 -12.99 -0.07
C ILE A 87 -9.54 -11.81 -1.01
N PRO A 88 -9.91 -10.61 -0.53
CA PRO A 88 -10.11 -9.46 -1.41
C PRO A 88 -8.86 -9.07 -2.18
N GLN A 89 -7.66 -9.17 -1.56
CA GLN A 89 -6.40 -8.86 -2.24
C GLN A 89 -6.09 -9.84 -3.37
N LEU A 90 -6.38 -11.14 -3.18
CA LEU A 90 -6.20 -12.17 -4.22
C LEU A 90 -7.17 -11.95 -5.38
N VAL A 91 -8.42 -11.59 -5.08
CA VAL A 91 -9.43 -11.24 -6.08
C VAL A 91 -9.00 -9.99 -6.84
N ALA A 92 -8.55 -8.95 -6.14
CA ALA A 92 -8.04 -7.73 -6.77
C ALA A 92 -6.82 -8.02 -7.66
N ALA A 93 -5.85 -8.81 -7.19
CA ALA A 93 -4.64 -9.16 -7.95
C ALA A 93 -4.97 -9.96 -9.22
N SER A 94 -5.96 -10.86 -9.16
CA SER A 94 -6.37 -11.64 -10.34
C SER A 94 -7.15 -10.81 -11.35
N ILE A 95 -7.95 -9.83 -10.91
CA ILE A 95 -8.73 -8.96 -11.79
C ILE A 95 -7.91 -7.79 -12.35
N LEU A 96 -6.89 -7.32 -11.62
CA LEU A 96 -6.10 -6.14 -11.99
C LEU A 96 -5.43 -6.29 -13.36
N GLY A 97 -4.90 -7.48 -13.68
CA GLY A 97 -4.31 -7.75 -14.99
C GLY A 97 -5.31 -7.55 -16.14
N PHE A 98 -6.53 -8.07 -15.98
CA PHE A 98 -7.60 -7.89 -16.96
C PHE A 98 -8.07 -6.43 -17.06
N LEU A 99 -8.18 -5.73 -15.92
CA LEU A 99 -8.50 -4.30 -15.89
C LEU A 99 -7.46 -3.47 -16.65
N VAL A 100 -6.17 -3.74 -16.45
CA VAL A 100 -5.07 -3.02 -17.13
C VAL A 100 -5.09 -3.28 -18.64
N SER A 101 -5.29 -4.52 -19.06
CA SER A 101 -5.30 -4.87 -20.48
C SER A 101 -6.54 -4.32 -21.21
N TYR A 102 -7.71 -4.29 -20.57
CA TYR A 102 -8.97 -3.88 -21.23
C TYR A 102 -9.28 -2.38 -21.10
N PHE A 103 -9.06 -1.78 -19.93
CA PHE A 103 -9.41 -0.37 -19.67
C PHE A 103 -8.23 0.59 -19.83
N PHE A 104 -6.99 0.13 -19.65
CA PHE A 104 -5.81 1.00 -19.63
C PHE A 104 -4.88 0.81 -20.83
N SER A 105 -5.36 0.19 -21.92
CA SER A 105 -4.60 -0.03 -23.17
C SER A 105 -3.21 -0.63 -22.92
N ASN A 106 -3.12 -1.57 -21.97
CA ASN A 106 -1.89 -2.25 -21.57
C ASN A 106 -0.83 -1.33 -20.92
N GLN A 107 -1.23 -0.22 -20.31
CA GLN A 107 -0.36 0.67 -19.53
C GLN A 107 -0.67 0.57 -18.03
N PRO A 108 0.08 -0.25 -17.26
CA PRO A 108 -0.14 -0.45 -15.82
C PRO A 108 0.03 0.84 -15.00
N ILE A 109 0.76 1.82 -15.54
CA ILE A 109 1.08 3.06 -14.87
C ILE A 109 -0.18 3.88 -14.52
N TYR A 110 -1.20 3.86 -15.36
CA TYR A 110 -2.45 4.59 -15.09
C TYR A 110 -3.26 3.95 -13.97
N ALA A 111 -3.25 2.62 -13.87
CA ALA A 111 -3.89 1.91 -12.76
C ALA A 111 -3.19 2.21 -11.43
N LEU A 112 -1.85 2.28 -11.43
CA LEU A 112 -1.05 2.68 -10.28
C LEU A 112 -1.33 4.13 -9.86
N LEU A 113 -1.44 5.06 -10.81
CA LEU A 113 -1.76 6.45 -10.54
C LEU A 113 -3.13 6.60 -9.87
N ILE A 114 -4.16 5.93 -10.39
CA ILE A 114 -5.51 5.92 -9.80
C ILE A 114 -5.47 5.32 -8.39
N GLY A 115 -4.73 4.22 -8.20
CA GLY A 115 -4.51 3.63 -6.88
C GLY A 115 -3.85 4.59 -5.90
N GLY A 116 -2.79 5.30 -6.32
CA GLY A 116 -2.10 6.31 -5.52
C GLY A 116 -3.00 7.49 -5.11
N VAL A 117 -3.78 8.02 -6.06
CA VAL A 117 -4.74 9.10 -5.79
C VAL A 117 -5.84 8.63 -4.83
N SER A 118 -6.40 7.44 -5.04
CA SER A 118 -7.41 6.85 -4.14
C SER A 118 -6.86 6.68 -2.72
N MET A 119 -5.60 6.28 -2.59
CA MET A 119 -4.94 6.07 -1.31
C MET A 119 -4.64 7.40 -0.59
N ALA A 120 -4.26 8.44 -1.34
CA ALA A 120 -4.13 9.79 -0.80
C ALA A 120 -5.49 10.34 -0.34
N LEU A 121 -6.55 10.15 -1.11
CA LEU A 121 -7.92 10.52 -0.72
C LEU A 121 -8.37 9.78 0.55
N ALA A 122 -8.13 8.47 0.64
CA ALA A 122 -8.40 7.69 1.84
C ALA A 122 -7.63 8.23 3.05
N GLY A 123 -6.36 8.62 2.86
CA GLY A 123 -5.55 9.27 3.89
C GLY A 123 -6.10 10.62 4.35
N LEU A 124 -6.64 11.44 3.43
CA LEU A 124 -7.28 12.72 3.75
C LEU A 124 -8.60 12.50 4.50
N LEU A 125 -9.44 11.59 4.02
CA LEU A 125 -10.71 11.23 4.65
C LEU A 125 -10.49 10.65 6.04
N SER A 126 -9.46 9.83 6.23
CA SER A 126 -9.09 9.29 7.55
C SER A 126 -8.69 10.38 8.55
N LEU A 127 -8.21 11.56 8.12
CA LEU A 127 -7.97 12.69 9.03
C LEU A 127 -9.27 13.40 9.45
N THR A 128 -10.35 13.25 8.68
CA THR A 128 -11.67 13.80 9.02
C THR A 128 -12.47 12.91 9.97
N VAL A 129 -12.06 11.65 10.12
CA VAL A 129 -12.62 10.73 11.11
C VAL A 129 -12.15 11.16 12.50
N ASN A 130 -13.12 11.50 13.34
CA ASN A 130 -12.89 11.96 14.70
C ASN A 130 -13.03 10.77 15.66
N ASP A 131 -11.92 10.20 16.12
CA ASP A 131 -11.91 9.21 17.21
C ASP A 131 -12.17 9.90 18.56
N ARG A 132 -13.36 10.49 18.72
CA ARG A 132 -13.89 10.85 20.05
C ARG A 132 -14.60 9.65 20.66
N ALA A 133 -13.90 8.53 20.80
CA ALA A 133 -14.27 7.57 21.81
C ALA A 133 -13.83 8.17 23.16
N LYS A 134 -14.73 8.89 23.83
CA LYS A 134 -14.60 9.16 25.26
C LYS A 134 -14.44 7.81 25.95
N LEU A 135 -13.21 7.45 26.32
CA LEU A 135 -12.94 6.39 27.28
C LEU A 135 -13.40 6.91 28.63
N ASP A 136 -14.69 6.71 28.96
CA ASP A 136 -15.18 6.87 30.31
C ASP A 136 -14.63 5.72 31.16
N PHE A 137 -13.43 5.92 31.71
CA PHE A 137 -12.89 5.06 32.76
C PHE A 137 -13.71 5.33 34.02
N LYS A 138 -14.81 4.60 34.17
CA LYS A 138 -15.56 4.54 35.42
C LYS A 138 -14.79 3.63 36.38
N ALA A 139 -13.91 4.24 37.18
CA ALA A 139 -13.29 3.63 38.36
C ALA A 139 -14.30 3.56 39.52
#